data_AF-A0A922XC95-F1
#
_entry.id   AF-A0A922XC95-F1
#
_cell.length_a   1.000
_cell.length_b   1.000
_cell.length_c   1.000
_cell.angle_alpha   90.00
_cell.angle_beta   90.00
_cell.angle_gamma   90.00
#
_symmetry.space_group_name_H-M   'P 1'
#
loop_
_entity.id
_entity.type
_entity.pdbx_description
1 polymer ?
#
loop_
_entity_poly.entity_id
_entity_poly.type
_entity_poly.pdbx_seq_one_letter_code
_entity_poly.pdbx_strand_id
1 'polypeptide(L)'
;MRRLTARVCALTLILASLTAPAAAELIYGVAAVGNATSLLSWDSSSPGSIVSGSFVSGLQSNETIVGIDFRPATGQLYALGTSSRLYTLNTATGAATAVAGAFAPPLNGFNFGFDFNPTIDRIRAVAETNKNTVFNPITGAVQLSATDLAFGPADPNFGVDPNVVNSAYTNNFVGAATTQLYGIDTALDILVTQANNAGTLGTVGPLGFNATGVGGFDISGTTGTAYAALLPSGSSQSNLYSINLVTGAATNLGQIDGGVIITAISVVPAVPEPATLALAGMALAAIPLIRRRG
;
A
#
# COMPACT_ATOMS: atom_id res chain seq x y z
N MET A 1 -68.82 -9.47 28.44
CA MET A 1 -67.73 -8.76 27.72
C MET A 1 -66.40 -9.15 28.35
N ARG A 2 -65.67 -10.12 27.76
CA ARG A 2 -64.35 -10.56 28.25
C ARG A 2 -63.26 -9.84 27.44
N ARG A 3 -62.39 -9.10 28.12
CA ARG A 3 -61.25 -8.40 27.49
C ARG A 3 -60.08 -9.40 27.34
N LEU A 4 -59.68 -9.69 26.11
CA LEU A 4 -58.45 -10.42 25.80
C LEU A 4 -57.28 -9.42 25.88
N THR A 5 -56.35 -9.63 26.81
CA THR A 5 -55.04 -8.95 26.82
C THR A 5 -54.03 -9.79 26.05
N ALA A 6 -53.67 -9.37 24.84
CA ALA A 6 -52.56 -9.93 24.09
C ALA A 6 -51.24 -9.43 24.71
N ARG A 7 -50.42 -10.35 25.25
CA ARG A 7 -49.05 -10.05 25.65
C ARG A 7 -48.15 -10.21 24.42
N VAL A 8 -47.59 -9.10 23.95
CA VAL A 8 -46.55 -9.10 22.92
C VAL A 8 -45.22 -9.42 23.61
N CYS A 9 -44.67 -10.61 23.37
CA CYS A 9 -43.28 -10.93 23.70
C CYS A 9 -42.38 -10.32 22.62
N ALA A 10 -41.63 -9.29 22.95
CA ALA A 10 -40.57 -8.77 22.10
C ALA A 10 -39.38 -9.73 22.14
N LEU A 11 -39.05 -10.35 21.01
CA LEU A 11 -37.85 -11.15 20.83
C LEU A 11 -36.71 -10.23 20.41
N THR A 12 -35.79 -9.92 21.33
CA THR A 12 -34.57 -9.18 21.03
C THR A 12 -33.60 -10.08 20.27
N LEU A 13 -33.43 -9.82 18.97
CA LEU A 13 -32.42 -10.46 18.13
C LEU A 13 -31.06 -9.79 18.43
N ILE A 14 -30.22 -10.43 19.23
CA ILE A 14 -28.83 -10.00 19.41
C ILE A 14 -28.06 -10.43 18.16
N LEU A 15 -27.82 -9.48 17.26
CA LEU A 15 -26.87 -9.66 16.15
C LEU A 15 -25.46 -9.65 16.76
N ALA A 16 -24.90 -10.83 17.04
CA ALA A 16 -23.48 -10.95 17.27
C ALA A 16 -22.77 -10.66 15.94
N SER A 17 -22.12 -9.51 15.84
CA SER A 17 -21.20 -9.20 14.73
C SER A 17 -20.03 -10.18 14.82
N LEU A 18 -20.04 -11.22 13.97
CA LEU A 18 -18.84 -12.00 13.69
C LEU A 18 -17.88 -11.10 12.93
N THR A 19 -17.01 -10.38 13.66
CA THR A 19 -15.80 -9.82 13.07
C THR A 19 -14.93 -11.01 12.69
N ALA A 20 -14.88 -11.35 11.41
CA ALA A 20 -13.82 -12.23 10.92
C ALA A 20 -12.48 -11.59 11.35
N PRO A 21 -11.54 -12.35 11.94
CA PRO A 21 -10.21 -11.81 12.17
C PRO A 21 -9.71 -11.30 10.82
N ALA A 22 -9.24 -10.04 10.78
CA ALA A 22 -8.59 -9.52 9.60
C ALA A 22 -7.50 -10.53 9.22
N ALA A 23 -7.60 -11.07 8.01
CA ALA A 23 -6.62 -12.04 7.53
C ALA A 23 -5.25 -11.36 7.59
N ALA A 24 -4.31 -12.04 8.22
CA ALA A 24 -2.90 -11.73 8.16
C ALA A 24 -2.47 -11.51 6.69
N GLU A 25 -1.85 -10.37 6.39
CA GLU A 25 -1.35 -10.03 5.05
C GLU A 25 0.16 -9.90 5.09
N LEU A 26 0.85 -10.54 4.14
CA LEU A 26 2.30 -10.45 4.01
C LEU A 26 2.65 -9.07 3.45
N ILE A 27 3.52 -8.36 4.15
CA ILE A 27 4.02 -7.04 3.76
C ILE A 27 5.52 -7.14 3.52
N TYR A 28 5.98 -6.57 2.41
CA TYR A 28 7.38 -6.31 2.17
C TYR A 28 7.73 -4.88 2.56
N GLY A 29 8.91 -4.68 3.13
CA GLY A 29 9.42 -3.36 3.48
C GLY A 29 10.89 -3.19 3.21
N VAL A 30 11.27 -1.94 2.98
CA VAL A 30 12.66 -1.54 2.80
C VAL A 30 13.17 -0.97 4.10
N ALA A 31 14.27 -1.52 4.62
CA ALA A 31 14.96 -1.03 5.80
C ALA A 31 16.31 -0.42 5.43
N ALA A 32 16.61 0.74 6.00
CA ALA A 32 17.93 1.35 5.94
C ALA A 32 18.84 0.72 7.01
N VAL A 33 19.91 0.04 6.58
CA VAL A 33 20.86 -0.65 7.47
C VAL A 33 22.27 -0.11 7.21
N GLY A 34 22.64 0.94 7.95
CA GLY A 34 23.87 1.69 7.69
C GLY A 34 23.85 2.32 6.30
N ASN A 35 24.80 1.93 5.44
CA ASN A 35 24.86 2.38 4.03
C ASN A 35 24.23 1.37 3.05
N ALA A 36 23.59 0.31 3.56
CA ALA A 36 22.95 -0.73 2.77
C ALA A 36 21.44 -0.66 2.88
N THR A 37 20.76 -1.24 1.89
CA THR A 37 19.31 -1.43 1.89
C THR A 37 19.00 -2.90 2.13
N SER A 38 18.03 -3.20 2.99
CA SER A 38 17.50 -4.57 3.16
C SER A 38 16.04 -4.63 2.73
N LEU A 39 15.66 -5.70 2.04
CA LEU A 39 14.27 -6.07 1.78
C LEU A 39 13.85 -7.07 2.85
N LEU A 40 12.88 -6.68 3.66
CA LEU A 40 12.31 -7.47 4.75
C LEU A 40 10.87 -7.86 4.42
N SER A 41 10.35 -8.91 5.04
CA SER A 41 8.92 -9.20 5.04
C SER A 41 8.42 -9.58 6.42
N TRP A 42 7.16 -9.25 6.70
CA TRP A 42 6.48 -9.60 7.95
C TRP A 42 4.98 -9.76 7.71
N ASP A 43 4.33 -10.38 8.70
CA ASP A 43 2.88 -10.51 8.73
C ASP A 43 2.24 -9.28 9.37
N SER A 44 1.17 -8.73 8.76
CA SER A 44 0.48 -7.55 9.28
C SER A 44 -0.11 -7.75 10.69
N SER A 45 -0.36 -9.00 11.11
CA SER A 45 -0.82 -9.33 12.46
C SER A 45 0.31 -9.46 13.49
N SER A 46 1.56 -9.54 13.03
CA SER A 46 2.75 -9.74 13.87
C SER A 46 3.97 -8.95 13.35
N PRO A 47 3.89 -7.60 13.24
CA PRO A 47 4.95 -6.79 12.63
C PRO A 47 6.31 -6.88 13.33
N GLY A 48 6.34 -7.30 14.60
CA GLY A 48 7.57 -7.51 15.36
C GLY A 48 8.31 -8.82 15.01
N SER A 49 7.79 -9.64 14.10
CA SER A 49 8.39 -10.91 13.68
C SER A 49 8.65 -10.94 12.18
N ILE A 50 9.91 -10.78 11.80
CA ILE A 50 10.33 -10.87 10.39
C ILE A 50 10.22 -12.31 9.89
N VAL A 51 9.57 -12.45 8.75
CA VAL A 51 9.39 -13.71 8.02
C VAL A 51 10.58 -13.98 7.10
N SER A 52 11.10 -12.94 6.43
CA SER A 52 12.29 -13.05 5.59
C SER A 52 13.08 -11.75 5.53
N GLY A 53 14.38 -11.83 5.26
CA GLY A 53 15.23 -10.66 5.08
C GLY A 53 16.40 -10.94 4.13
N SER A 54 16.68 -10.01 3.24
CA SER A 54 17.82 -10.07 2.31
C SER A 54 18.37 -8.68 2.06
N PHE A 55 19.70 -8.53 2.04
CA PHE A 55 20.32 -7.30 1.56
C PHE A 55 20.04 -7.14 0.06
N VAL A 56 19.71 -5.92 -0.33
CA VAL A 56 19.48 -5.58 -1.73
C VAL A 56 20.81 -5.53 -2.46
N SER A 57 20.89 -6.18 -3.61
CA SER A 57 22.05 -6.19 -4.50
C SER A 57 21.66 -5.75 -5.91
N GLY A 58 22.62 -5.38 -6.77
CA GLY A 58 22.35 -4.98 -8.16
C GLY A 58 21.96 -3.50 -8.38
N LEU A 59 21.93 -2.69 -7.31
CA LEU A 59 21.80 -1.24 -7.40
C LEU A 59 23.09 -0.60 -7.93
N GLN A 60 23.00 0.65 -8.42
CA GLN A 60 24.20 1.44 -8.73
C GLN A 60 25.01 1.75 -7.47
N SER A 61 26.27 2.13 -7.66
CA SER A 61 27.11 2.59 -6.56
C SER A 61 26.49 3.81 -5.88
N ASN A 62 26.46 3.81 -4.55
CA ASN A 62 25.84 4.85 -3.70
C ASN A 62 24.33 5.08 -3.97
N GLU A 63 23.62 4.06 -4.45
CA GLU A 63 22.18 4.11 -4.62
C GLU A 63 21.44 3.33 -3.51
N THR A 64 20.32 3.88 -3.08
CA THR A 64 19.39 3.25 -2.13
C THR A 64 17.98 3.26 -2.72
N ILE A 65 17.05 2.53 -2.09
CA ILE A 65 15.64 2.50 -2.48
C ILE A 65 14.83 3.46 -1.61
N VAL A 66 13.95 4.24 -2.25
CA VAL A 66 13.06 5.23 -1.62
C VAL A 66 11.57 4.97 -1.85
N GLY A 67 11.22 3.89 -2.55
CA GLY A 67 9.84 3.50 -2.79
C GLY A 67 9.78 2.09 -3.35
N ILE A 68 8.76 1.31 -2.97
CA ILE A 68 8.48 0.00 -3.54
C ILE A 68 6.98 -0.15 -3.74
N ASP A 69 6.56 -0.87 -4.78
CA ASP A 69 5.17 -1.31 -4.92
C ASP A 69 5.07 -2.55 -5.83
N PHE A 70 4.12 -3.45 -5.52
CA PHE A 70 3.78 -4.57 -6.38
C PHE A 70 2.93 -4.10 -7.56
N ARG A 71 3.37 -4.42 -8.77
CA ARG A 71 2.56 -4.20 -9.97
C ARG A 71 1.36 -5.16 -10.00
N PRO A 72 0.10 -4.70 -9.90
CA PRO A 72 -1.05 -5.61 -9.85
C PRO A 72 -1.20 -6.49 -11.09
N ALA A 73 -0.78 -5.98 -12.25
CA ALA A 73 -0.88 -6.70 -13.52
C ALA A 73 0.05 -7.92 -13.62
N THR A 74 1.16 -7.95 -12.87
CA THR A 74 2.19 -9.00 -13.01
C THR A 74 2.67 -9.60 -11.71
N GLY A 75 2.35 -9.00 -10.55
CA GLY A 75 2.83 -9.42 -9.23
C GLY A 75 4.33 -9.17 -8.98
N GLN A 76 5.00 -8.44 -9.87
CA GLN A 76 6.41 -8.10 -9.67
C GLN A 76 6.54 -6.90 -8.72
N LEU A 77 7.48 -6.99 -7.78
CA LEU A 77 7.84 -5.86 -6.91
C LEU A 77 8.73 -4.88 -7.67
N TYR A 78 8.29 -3.64 -7.80
CA TYR A 78 9.11 -2.56 -8.35
C TYR A 78 9.71 -1.72 -7.23
N ALA A 79 10.80 -1.03 -7.54
CA ALA A 79 11.45 -0.10 -6.65
C ALA A 79 11.90 1.18 -7.37
N LEU A 80 11.87 2.29 -6.63
CA LEU A 80 12.44 3.58 -7.02
C LEU A 80 13.80 3.77 -6.36
N GLY A 81 14.86 3.89 -7.16
CA GLY A 81 16.20 4.17 -6.69
C GLY A 81 16.53 5.66 -6.64
N THR A 82 17.37 6.08 -5.69
CA THR A 82 17.82 7.47 -5.54
C THR A 82 18.61 8.00 -6.74
N SER A 83 19.12 7.12 -7.62
CA SER A 83 19.81 7.54 -8.85
C SER A 83 18.86 7.79 -10.04
N SER A 84 17.56 7.98 -9.78
CA SER A 84 16.52 8.18 -10.79
C SER A 84 16.39 6.98 -11.72
N ARG A 85 16.24 5.78 -11.13
CA ARG A 85 16.05 4.51 -11.86
C ARG A 85 14.90 3.74 -11.27
N LEU A 86 14.19 3.01 -12.14
CA LEU A 86 13.26 1.98 -11.71
C LEU A 86 13.94 0.61 -11.75
N TYR A 87 13.64 -0.20 -10.74
CA TYR A 87 14.09 -1.57 -10.61
C TYR A 87 12.91 -2.50 -10.46
N THR A 88 13.09 -3.76 -10.85
CA THR A 88 12.33 -4.86 -10.26
C THR A 88 13.17 -5.53 -9.18
N LEU A 89 12.52 -5.97 -8.10
CA LEU A 89 13.15 -6.67 -6.99
C LEU A 89 12.70 -8.13 -6.94
N ASN A 90 13.66 -9.04 -6.81
CA ASN A 90 13.36 -10.41 -6.45
C ASN A 90 13.07 -10.50 -4.95
N THR A 91 11.85 -10.87 -4.59
CA THR A 91 11.40 -10.93 -3.18
C THR A 91 12.09 -12.02 -2.36
N ALA A 92 12.62 -13.07 -3.00
CA ALA A 92 13.31 -14.16 -2.32
C ALA A 92 14.80 -13.87 -2.07
N THR A 93 15.46 -13.11 -2.96
CA THR A 93 16.92 -12.90 -2.91
C THR A 93 17.33 -11.45 -2.66
N GLY A 94 16.44 -10.48 -2.80
CA GLY A 94 16.76 -9.06 -2.76
C GLY A 94 17.49 -8.54 -4.00
N ALA A 95 17.66 -9.36 -5.04
CA ALA A 95 18.35 -8.92 -6.26
C ALA A 95 17.50 -7.89 -7.02
N ALA A 96 18.07 -6.70 -7.23
CA ALA A 96 17.51 -5.63 -8.04
C ALA A 96 17.96 -5.75 -9.50
N THR A 97 17.02 -5.63 -10.43
CA THR A 97 17.29 -5.57 -11.86
C THR A 97 16.78 -4.25 -12.42
N ALA A 98 17.67 -3.43 -13.01
CA ALA A 98 17.27 -2.16 -13.58
C ALA A 98 16.29 -2.38 -14.74
N VAL A 99 15.16 -1.66 -14.73
CA VAL A 99 14.20 -1.67 -15.83
C VAL A 99 14.81 -1.03 -17.07
N ALA A 100 15.55 0.06 -16.87
CA ALA A 100 16.24 0.81 -17.92
C ALA A 100 17.42 1.62 -17.35
N GLY A 101 17.98 2.50 -18.19
CA GLY A 101 18.89 3.56 -17.74
C GLY A 101 18.22 4.54 -16.76
N ALA A 102 18.99 5.49 -16.23
CA ALA A 102 18.41 6.56 -15.43
C ALA A 102 17.42 7.38 -16.27
N PHE A 103 16.25 7.65 -15.70
CA PHE A 103 15.22 8.44 -16.36
C PHE A 103 15.52 9.94 -16.27
N ALA A 104 14.86 10.71 -17.13
CA ALA A 104 14.89 12.17 -17.12
C ALA A 104 13.45 12.71 -17.18
N PRO A 105 13.14 13.85 -16.51
CA PRO A 105 14.00 14.58 -15.58
C PRO A 105 14.34 13.75 -14.31
N PRO A 106 15.45 14.04 -13.61
CA PRO A 106 15.81 13.33 -12.40
C PRO A 106 14.81 13.61 -11.27
N LEU A 107 14.81 12.73 -10.27
CA LEU A 107 14.06 12.94 -9.03
C LEU A 107 14.42 14.28 -8.39
N ASN A 108 13.42 14.91 -7.79
CA ASN A 108 13.57 16.16 -7.05
C ASN A 108 12.92 15.98 -5.68
N GLY A 109 13.75 15.81 -4.65
CA GLY A 109 13.31 15.47 -3.30
C GLY A 109 14.06 14.27 -2.75
N PHE A 110 13.69 13.86 -1.54
CA PHE A 110 14.32 12.81 -0.75
C PHE A 110 13.32 11.76 -0.28
N ASN A 111 12.05 12.13 -0.05
CA ASN A 111 11.00 11.21 0.39
C ASN A 111 9.92 11.12 -0.66
N PHE A 112 9.45 9.91 -0.93
CA PHE A 112 8.57 9.67 -2.07
C PHE A 112 7.41 8.75 -1.71
N GLY A 113 6.20 9.17 -2.06
CA GLY A 113 5.12 8.21 -2.28
C GLY A 113 5.36 7.53 -3.62
N PHE A 114 5.15 6.21 -3.71
CA PHE A 114 5.41 5.43 -4.92
C PHE A 114 4.41 4.28 -5.01
N ASP A 115 3.54 4.28 -6.02
CA ASP A 115 2.46 3.30 -6.11
C ASP A 115 1.96 3.10 -7.55
N PHE A 116 1.49 1.89 -7.86
CA PHE A 116 0.88 1.56 -9.14
C PHE A 116 -0.57 2.00 -9.17
N ASN A 117 -0.92 2.76 -10.21
CA ASN A 117 -2.30 2.94 -10.59
C ASN A 117 -2.83 1.65 -11.24
N PRO A 118 -3.76 0.91 -10.61
CA PRO A 118 -4.23 -0.38 -11.11
C PRO A 118 -5.12 -0.26 -12.36
N THR A 119 -5.63 0.94 -12.68
CA THR A 119 -6.56 1.12 -13.81
C THR A 119 -5.83 1.45 -15.12
N ILE A 120 -4.68 2.10 -15.05
CA ILE A 120 -3.88 2.49 -16.23
C ILE A 120 -2.51 1.82 -16.30
N ASP A 121 -2.17 0.97 -15.31
CA ASP A 121 -0.92 0.24 -15.24
C ASP A 121 0.30 1.16 -15.36
N ARG A 122 0.31 2.22 -14.54
CA ARG A 122 1.39 3.20 -14.46
C ARG A 122 1.77 3.44 -13.02
N ILE A 123 3.04 3.67 -12.80
CA ILE A 123 3.57 4.05 -11.50
C ILE A 123 3.37 5.55 -11.34
N ARG A 124 2.88 6.00 -10.20
CA ARG A 124 3.01 7.39 -9.78
C ARG A 124 4.02 7.48 -8.65
N ALA A 125 4.90 8.48 -8.71
CA ALA A 125 5.60 8.97 -7.55
C ALA A 125 5.19 10.41 -7.22
N VAL A 126 5.10 10.69 -5.93
CA VAL A 126 4.96 12.04 -5.39
C VAL A 126 6.09 12.32 -4.42
N ALA A 127 6.44 13.59 -4.20
CA ALA A 127 7.57 13.97 -3.36
C ALA A 127 7.23 15.14 -2.43
N GLU A 128 8.07 15.37 -1.41
CA GLU A 128 7.93 16.52 -0.51
C GLU A 128 8.10 17.87 -1.22
N THR A 129 8.63 17.87 -2.45
CA THR A 129 8.79 19.04 -3.32
C THR A 129 7.55 19.29 -4.19
N ASN A 130 6.43 18.64 -3.85
CA ASN A 130 5.15 18.66 -4.57
C ASN A 130 5.17 18.02 -5.95
N LYS A 131 6.27 17.40 -6.36
CA LYS A 131 6.33 16.77 -7.68
C LYS A 131 5.32 15.64 -7.78
N ASN A 132 4.70 15.53 -8.95
CA ASN A 132 3.73 14.50 -9.30
C ASN A 132 4.17 13.87 -10.62
N THR A 133 4.82 12.71 -10.56
CA THR A 133 5.48 12.10 -11.71
C THR A 133 4.86 10.74 -12.01
N VAL A 134 4.53 10.51 -13.29
CA VAL A 134 4.00 9.23 -13.77
C VAL A 134 5.07 8.55 -14.61
N PHE A 135 5.36 7.29 -14.32
CA PHE A 135 6.37 6.48 -15.03
C PHE A 135 5.72 5.35 -15.81
N ASN A 136 6.36 4.97 -16.92
CA ASN A 136 6.03 3.77 -17.65
C ASN A 136 6.85 2.58 -17.09
N PRO A 137 6.20 1.55 -16.52
CA PRO A 137 6.89 0.44 -15.87
C PRO A 137 7.62 -0.51 -16.85
N ILE A 138 7.38 -0.37 -18.15
CA ILE A 138 8.00 -1.17 -19.21
C ILE A 138 9.26 -0.48 -19.72
N THR A 139 9.18 0.82 -19.99
CA THR A 139 10.33 1.57 -20.55
C THR A 139 11.23 2.16 -19.47
N GLY A 140 10.79 2.20 -18.22
CA GLY A 140 11.51 2.82 -17.11
C GLY A 140 11.55 4.36 -17.16
N ALA A 141 10.89 4.98 -18.15
CA ALA A 141 10.94 6.42 -18.37
C ALA A 141 9.82 7.18 -17.66
N VAL A 142 10.06 8.46 -17.38
CA VAL A 142 8.99 9.42 -17.05
C VAL A 142 8.06 9.51 -18.25
N GLN A 143 6.79 9.15 -18.03
CA GLN A 143 5.74 9.29 -19.03
C GLN A 143 5.10 10.67 -18.98
N LEU A 144 4.91 11.22 -17.78
CA LEU A 144 4.27 12.50 -17.58
C LEU A 144 4.77 13.16 -16.29
N SER A 145 5.25 14.39 -16.39
CA SER A 145 5.34 15.30 -15.25
C SER A 145 3.99 16.02 -15.14
N ALA A 146 3.17 15.59 -14.19
CA ALA A 146 1.83 16.09 -13.99
C ALA A 146 1.85 17.42 -13.21
N THR A 147 0.67 17.98 -12.94
CA THR A 147 0.54 19.18 -12.10
C THR A 147 1.06 18.89 -10.70
N ASP A 148 1.93 19.77 -10.20
CA ASP A 148 2.46 19.72 -8.84
C ASP A 148 1.31 19.74 -7.82
N LEU A 149 1.54 19.12 -6.66
CA LEU A 149 0.55 18.98 -5.62
C LEU A 149 0.19 20.33 -5.00
N ALA A 150 -1.11 20.54 -4.77
CA ALA A 150 -1.63 21.69 -4.06
C ALA A 150 -3.02 21.38 -3.47
N PHE A 151 -3.31 21.91 -2.29
CA PHE A 151 -4.66 21.81 -1.72
C PHE A 151 -5.69 22.54 -2.58
N GLY A 152 -6.86 21.93 -2.74
CA GLY A 152 -7.94 22.48 -3.56
C GLY A 152 -8.50 23.81 -3.02
N PRO A 153 -9.10 24.67 -3.87
CA PRO A 153 -9.62 25.98 -3.45
C PRO A 153 -10.66 25.98 -2.32
N ALA A 154 -11.36 24.86 -2.13
CA ALA A 154 -12.35 24.67 -1.08
C ALA A 154 -11.83 23.82 0.10
N ASP A 155 -10.56 23.41 0.04
CA ASP A 155 -9.94 22.60 1.09
C ASP A 155 -9.61 23.47 2.32
N PRO A 156 -9.76 22.95 3.55
CA PRO A 156 -9.37 23.68 4.76
C PRO A 156 -7.89 24.09 4.78
N ASN A 157 -7.01 23.38 4.07
CA ASN A 157 -5.58 23.68 3.98
C ASN A 157 -5.21 24.45 2.69
N PHE A 158 -6.17 25.08 2.01
CA PHE A 158 -5.89 25.89 0.82
C PHE A 158 -4.79 26.93 1.06
N GLY A 159 -3.81 26.97 0.15
CA GLY A 159 -2.67 27.88 0.22
C GLY A 159 -1.52 27.43 1.14
N VAL A 160 -1.68 26.30 1.85
CA VAL A 160 -0.58 25.63 2.55
C VAL A 160 0.24 24.84 1.54
N ASP A 161 1.57 24.87 1.70
CA ASP A 161 2.50 24.05 0.92
C ASP A 161 2.44 22.59 1.42
N PRO A 162 2.01 21.62 0.59
CA PRO A 162 1.88 20.23 1.04
C PRO A 162 3.24 19.56 1.23
N ASN A 163 3.25 18.48 2.02
CA ASN A 163 4.40 17.60 2.19
C ASN A 163 3.97 16.13 2.13
N VAL A 164 3.50 15.72 0.94
CA VAL A 164 2.97 14.37 0.69
C VAL A 164 4.08 13.43 0.23
N VAL A 165 4.44 12.48 1.10
CA VAL A 165 5.64 11.63 0.95
C VAL A 165 5.37 10.14 1.08
N ASN A 166 4.12 9.75 1.26
CA ASN A 166 3.66 8.38 1.16
C ASN A 166 2.34 8.38 0.39
N SER A 167 2.11 7.42 -0.51
CA SER A 167 0.91 7.39 -1.33
C SER A 167 0.50 5.98 -1.70
N ALA A 168 -0.81 5.71 -1.79
CA ALA A 168 -1.34 4.40 -2.12
C ALA A 168 -2.67 4.49 -2.87
N TYR A 169 -2.87 3.64 -3.87
CA TYR A 169 -4.11 3.53 -4.63
C TYR A 169 -5.06 2.50 -4.02
N THR A 170 -6.35 2.83 -3.95
CA THR A 170 -7.39 1.84 -3.65
C THR A 170 -7.63 0.89 -4.83
N ASN A 171 -8.27 -0.24 -4.55
CA ASN A 171 -8.59 -1.28 -5.55
C ASN A 171 -7.34 -1.77 -6.29
N ASN A 172 -6.24 -2.01 -5.56
CA ASN A 172 -4.94 -2.36 -6.12
C ASN A 172 -4.88 -3.82 -6.63
N PHE A 173 -5.77 -4.18 -7.56
CA PHE A 173 -5.91 -5.50 -8.15
C PHE A 173 -6.06 -5.44 -9.67
N VAL A 174 -5.76 -6.55 -10.36
CA VAL A 174 -5.84 -6.63 -11.82
C VAL A 174 -7.27 -6.42 -12.33
N GLY A 175 -7.44 -5.50 -13.29
CA GLY A 175 -8.75 -5.22 -13.89
C GLY A 175 -9.65 -4.28 -13.07
N ALA A 176 -9.10 -3.56 -12.09
CA ALA A 176 -9.83 -2.52 -11.37
C ALA A 176 -10.42 -1.48 -12.34
N ALA A 177 -11.72 -1.19 -12.19
CA ALA A 177 -12.41 -0.20 -13.02
C ALA A 177 -12.23 1.24 -12.52
N THR A 178 -12.02 1.40 -11.21
CA THR A 178 -11.88 2.70 -10.53
C THR A 178 -10.81 2.60 -9.46
N THR A 179 -10.10 3.70 -9.22
CA THR A 179 -9.15 3.81 -8.12
C THR A 179 -9.13 5.23 -7.58
N GLN A 180 -8.81 5.39 -6.30
CA GLN A 180 -8.56 6.67 -5.65
C GLN A 180 -7.16 6.64 -5.05
N LEU A 181 -6.36 7.66 -5.37
CA LEU A 181 -5.07 7.86 -4.74
C LEU A 181 -5.25 8.56 -3.40
N TYR A 182 -4.66 7.98 -2.37
CA TYR A 182 -4.48 8.61 -1.06
C TYR A 182 -3.02 8.95 -0.86
N GLY A 183 -2.76 9.98 -0.05
CA GLY A 183 -1.43 10.38 0.35
C GLY A 183 -1.39 10.75 1.82
N ILE A 184 -0.21 10.66 2.43
CA ILE A 184 0.03 11.13 3.80
C ILE A 184 0.86 12.41 3.72
N ASP A 185 0.28 13.51 4.18
CA ASP A 185 0.98 14.76 4.40
C ASP A 185 1.61 14.75 5.79
N THR A 186 2.94 14.74 5.85
CA THR A 186 3.69 14.61 7.11
C THR A 186 4.05 15.97 7.73
N ALA A 187 3.80 17.09 7.05
CA ALA A 187 3.90 18.41 7.67
C ALA A 187 2.63 18.75 8.48
N LEU A 188 1.47 18.29 7.99
CA LEU A 188 0.18 18.53 8.62
C LEU A 188 -0.36 17.35 9.41
N ASP A 189 0.30 16.19 9.36
CA ASP A 189 -0.12 14.93 10.01
C ASP A 189 -1.55 14.52 9.61
N ILE A 190 -1.85 14.57 8.31
CA ILE A 190 -3.16 14.25 7.74
C ILE A 190 -3.09 13.22 6.61
N LEU A 191 -4.18 12.46 6.47
CA LEU A 191 -4.49 11.74 5.24
C LEU A 191 -5.15 12.71 4.25
N VAL A 192 -4.75 12.62 2.99
CA VAL A 192 -5.33 13.36 1.86
C VAL A 192 -5.75 12.41 0.74
N THR A 193 -6.72 12.82 -0.06
CA THR A 193 -6.97 12.29 -1.40
C THR A 193 -6.22 13.13 -2.42
N GLN A 194 -5.79 12.50 -3.53
CA GLN A 194 -5.15 13.20 -4.64
C GLN A 194 -5.91 12.98 -5.94
N ALA A 195 -6.24 14.07 -6.63
CA ALA A 195 -6.83 14.07 -7.96
C ALA A 195 -5.76 13.81 -9.03
N ASN A 196 -5.37 12.55 -9.17
CA ASN A 196 -4.47 12.03 -10.20
C ASN A 196 -3.47 13.04 -10.82
N ASN A 197 -3.61 13.33 -12.11
CA ASN A 197 -2.72 14.23 -12.86
C ASN A 197 -3.00 15.71 -12.59
N ALA A 198 -4.15 16.04 -12.00
CA ALA A 198 -4.50 17.41 -11.64
C ALA A 198 -3.75 17.86 -10.36
N GLY A 199 -3.17 16.93 -9.59
CA GLY A 199 -2.37 17.24 -8.40
C GLY A 199 -3.18 17.80 -7.22
N THR A 200 -4.46 18.11 -7.41
CA THR A 200 -5.30 18.70 -6.38
C THR A 200 -5.48 17.74 -5.21
N LEU A 201 -5.19 18.22 -4.00
CA LEU A 201 -5.35 17.50 -2.76
C LEU A 201 -6.68 17.85 -2.08
N GLY A 202 -7.31 16.85 -1.47
CA GLY A 202 -8.46 16.98 -0.60
C GLY A 202 -8.20 16.34 0.76
N THR A 203 -8.25 17.11 1.83
CA THR A 203 -8.04 16.69 3.21
C THR A 203 -9.11 15.68 3.64
N VAL A 204 -8.69 14.52 4.15
CA VAL A 204 -9.58 13.50 4.71
C VAL A 204 -9.70 13.67 6.23
N GLY A 205 -8.55 13.73 6.91
CA GLY A 205 -8.52 13.95 8.36
C GLY A 205 -7.17 13.61 8.99
N PRO A 206 -7.01 13.88 10.30
CA PRO A 206 -5.74 13.74 11.00
C PRO A 206 -5.36 12.28 11.25
N LEU A 207 -4.06 11.99 11.19
CA LEU A 207 -3.50 10.70 11.60
C LEU A 207 -3.65 10.46 13.10
N GLY A 208 -3.59 11.55 13.90
CA GLY A 208 -3.69 11.52 15.36
C GLY A 208 -2.35 11.47 16.10
N PHE A 209 -1.22 11.55 15.38
CA PHE A 209 0.13 11.65 15.94
C PHE A 209 1.06 12.35 14.93
N ASN A 210 2.23 12.79 15.39
CA ASN A 210 3.23 13.42 14.54
C ASN A 210 4.10 12.37 13.84
N ALA A 211 3.98 12.26 12.52
CA ALA A 211 4.76 11.37 11.68
C ALA A 211 5.92 12.13 11.03
N THR A 212 7.09 11.48 10.93
CA THR A 212 8.19 12.03 10.12
C THR A 212 7.96 11.74 8.64
N GLY A 213 8.76 12.36 7.76
CA GLY A 213 8.73 12.08 6.32
C GLY A 213 9.21 10.68 5.91
N VAL A 214 9.67 9.85 6.86
CA VAL A 214 10.19 8.51 6.61
C VAL A 214 9.11 7.46 6.85
N GLY A 215 8.82 6.67 5.82
CA GLY A 215 7.86 5.58 5.92
C GLY A 215 7.48 4.96 4.59
N GLY A 216 6.36 4.25 4.59
CA GLY A 216 5.67 3.82 3.39
C GLY A 216 4.17 3.67 3.65
N PHE A 217 3.37 3.66 2.58
CA PHE A 217 1.93 3.51 2.64
C PHE A 217 1.46 2.68 1.45
N ASP A 218 0.64 1.67 1.70
CA ASP A 218 0.05 0.84 0.65
C ASP A 218 -1.36 0.36 1.08
N ILE A 219 -2.25 0.14 0.12
CA ILE A 219 -3.61 -0.31 0.32
C ILE A 219 -3.77 -1.68 -0.33
N SER A 220 -4.08 -2.68 0.49
CA SER A 220 -4.29 -4.05 0.03
C SER A 220 -5.35 -4.11 -1.07
N GLY A 221 -4.98 -4.63 -2.24
CA GLY A 221 -5.92 -5.00 -3.29
C GLY A 221 -6.85 -6.15 -2.90
N THR A 222 -6.50 -6.91 -1.87
CA THR A 222 -7.24 -8.09 -1.39
C THR A 222 -8.32 -7.70 -0.39
N THR A 223 -7.96 -6.92 0.63
CA THR A 223 -8.84 -6.60 1.77
C THR A 223 -9.33 -5.15 1.76
N GLY A 224 -8.68 -4.28 1.00
CA GLY A 224 -8.87 -2.83 1.08
C GLY A 224 -8.27 -2.19 2.33
N THR A 225 -7.54 -2.95 3.15
CA THR A 225 -6.88 -2.42 4.35
C THR A 225 -5.72 -1.53 3.94
N ALA A 226 -5.70 -0.30 4.48
CA ALA A 226 -4.63 0.65 4.26
C ALA A 226 -3.58 0.51 5.37
N TYR A 227 -2.37 0.12 5.00
CA TYR A 227 -1.26 -0.06 5.92
C TYR A 227 -0.22 1.03 5.73
N ALA A 228 0.30 1.57 6.81
CA ALA A 228 1.41 2.52 6.80
C ALA A 228 2.51 2.07 7.75
N ALA A 229 3.75 2.00 7.28
CA ALA A 229 4.91 1.90 8.16
C ALA A 229 5.43 3.33 8.37
N LEU A 230 5.21 3.88 9.56
CA LEU A 230 5.54 5.28 9.84
C LEU A 230 6.50 5.36 11.02
N LEU A 231 7.43 6.31 10.95
CA LEU A 231 8.32 6.67 12.05
C LEU A 231 7.73 7.87 12.80
N PRO A 232 7.22 7.69 14.04
CA PRO A 232 6.75 8.79 14.86
C PRO A 232 7.89 9.75 15.22
N SER A 233 7.59 11.05 15.31
CA SER A 233 8.57 12.05 15.73
C SER A 233 9.13 11.74 17.13
N GLY A 234 10.46 11.81 17.25
CA GLY A 234 11.18 11.45 18.48
C GLY A 234 11.41 9.94 18.68
N SER A 235 10.90 9.08 17.79
CA SER A 235 11.20 7.65 17.77
C SER A 235 12.47 7.35 16.97
N SER A 236 13.11 6.23 17.27
CA SER A 236 14.18 5.65 16.44
C SER A 236 13.72 4.40 15.68
N GLN A 237 12.42 4.08 15.71
CA GLN A 237 11.86 2.80 15.26
C GLN A 237 10.52 3.03 14.55
N SER A 238 10.30 2.35 13.43
CA SER A 238 9.04 2.37 12.70
C SER A 238 7.99 1.46 13.34
N ASN A 239 6.74 1.91 13.33
CA ASN A 239 5.58 1.09 13.66
C ASN A 239 4.72 0.87 12.43
N LEU A 240 4.02 -0.25 12.40
CA LEU A 240 2.96 -0.52 11.44
C LEU A 240 1.65 0.07 11.97
N TYR A 241 0.90 0.75 11.10
CA TYR A 241 -0.40 1.31 11.37
C TYR A 241 -1.41 0.81 10.34
N SER A 242 -2.67 0.66 10.75
CA SER A 242 -3.78 0.74 9.80
C SER A 242 -4.30 2.17 9.73
N ILE A 243 -4.66 2.64 8.53
CA ILE A 243 -5.19 3.98 8.29
C ILE A 243 -6.66 3.88 7.91
N ASN A 244 -7.52 4.61 8.61
CA ASN A 244 -8.91 4.71 8.23
C ASN A 244 -9.06 5.66 7.04
N LEU A 245 -9.38 5.14 5.85
CA LEU A 245 -9.50 5.94 4.62
C LEU A 245 -10.68 6.94 4.61
N VAL A 246 -11.61 6.85 5.57
CA VAL A 246 -12.75 7.76 5.71
C VAL A 246 -12.43 8.91 6.67
N THR A 247 -11.69 8.64 7.75
CA THR A 247 -11.45 9.62 8.82
C THR A 247 -10.01 10.12 8.89
N GLY A 248 -9.08 9.46 8.20
CA GLY A 248 -7.63 9.68 8.31
C GLY A 248 -6.96 9.08 9.54
N ALA A 249 -7.74 8.59 10.51
CA ALA A 249 -7.20 8.14 11.79
C ALA A 249 -6.29 6.91 11.66
N ALA A 250 -5.10 6.97 12.26
CA ALA A 250 -4.17 5.86 12.33
C ALA A 250 -4.41 5.01 13.58
N THR A 251 -4.35 3.68 13.44
CA THR A 251 -4.37 2.73 14.54
C THR A 251 -3.06 1.95 14.55
N ASN A 252 -2.32 2.01 15.66
CA ASN A 252 -1.04 1.31 15.79
C ASN A 252 -1.26 -0.21 15.88
N LEU A 253 -0.62 -0.96 14.98
CA LEU A 253 -0.65 -2.43 14.92
C LEU A 253 0.57 -3.08 15.57
N GLY A 254 1.60 -2.30 15.89
CA GLY A 254 2.79 -2.75 16.58
C GLY A 254 4.09 -2.25 15.94
N GLN A 255 5.18 -2.42 16.66
CA GLN A 255 6.51 -2.09 16.19
C GLN A 255 6.99 -3.09 15.12
N ILE A 256 7.74 -2.61 14.11
CA ILE A 256 8.34 -3.44 13.07
C ILE A 256 9.76 -3.87 13.48
N ASP A 257 10.06 -5.17 13.34
CA ASP A 257 11.41 -5.76 13.33
C ASP A 257 12.38 -5.28 14.43
N GLY A 258 11.93 -5.21 15.69
CA GLY A 258 12.84 -4.97 16.82
C GLY A 258 13.65 -3.65 16.78
N GLY A 259 13.34 -2.72 15.85
CA GLY A 259 13.84 -1.34 15.89
C GLY A 259 14.52 -0.77 14.66
N VAL A 260 14.25 -1.28 13.46
CA VAL A 260 14.75 -0.67 12.21
C VAL A 260 13.85 0.47 11.72
N ILE A 261 14.41 1.35 10.90
CA ILE A 261 13.67 2.39 10.18
C ILE A 261 13.27 1.84 8.82
N ILE A 262 11.96 1.82 8.57
CA ILE A 262 11.36 1.42 7.31
C ILE A 262 11.14 2.65 6.42
N THR A 263 11.61 2.59 5.18
CA THR A 263 11.58 3.70 4.22
C THR A 263 10.63 3.48 3.04
N ALA A 264 10.02 2.30 2.94
CA ALA A 264 8.95 1.98 2.01
C ALA A 264 8.29 0.66 2.40
N ILE A 265 7.01 0.45 2.05
CA ILE A 265 6.33 -0.84 2.18
C ILE A 265 5.48 -1.12 0.95
N SER A 266 5.18 -2.39 0.73
CA SER A 266 4.12 -2.84 -0.19
C SER A 266 3.52 -4.16 0.30
N VAL A 267 2.20 -4.25 0.27
CA VAL A 267 1.40 -5.40 0.65
C VAL A 267 1.33 -6.36 -0.53
N VAL A 268 1.59 -7.64 -0.30
CA VAL A 268 1.52 -8.63 -1.36
C VAL A 268 0.08 -8.70 -1.91
N PRO A 269 -0.13 -8.52 -3.24
CA PRO A 269 -1.45 -8.65 -3.83
C PRO A 269 -1.94 -10.09 -3.73
N ALA A 270 -3.25 -10.30 -3.71
CA ALA A 270 -3.82 -11.65 -3.82
C ALA A 270 -3.23 -12.36 -5.04
N VAL A 271 -2.57 -13.49 -4.80
CA VAL A 271 -2.17 -14.39 -5.89
C VAL A 271 -3.47 -14.86 -6.54
N PRO A 272 -3.69 -14.63 -7.85
CA PRO A 272 -4.80 -15.27 -8.53
C PRO A 272 -4.54 -16.77 -8.43
N GLU A 273 -5.34 -17.47 -7.63
CA GLU A 273 -5.27 -18.93 -7.59
C GLU A 273 -5.31 -19.44 -9.04
N PRO A 274 -4.37 -20.30 -9.46
CA PRO A 274 -4.46 -20.93 -10.76
C PRO A 274 -5.87 -21.52 -10.91
N ALA A 275 -6.52 -21.24 -12.04
CA ALA A 275 -7.88 -21.75 -12.35
C ALA A 275 -8.03 -23.28 -12.19
N THR A 276 -6.93 -23.99 -11.98
CA THR A 276 -6.84 -25.39 -11.59
C THR A 276 -7.64 -25.76 -10.33
N LEU A 277 -7.82 -24.87 -9.34
CA LEU A 277 -8.69 -25.18 -8.18
C LEU A 277 -10.18 -25.17 -8.54
N ALA A 278 -10.60 -24.33 -9.49
CA ALA A 278 -11.97 -24.38 -10.04
C ALA A 278 -12.21 -25.67 -10.83
N LEU A 279 -11.16 -26.23 -11.46
CA LEU A 279 -11.23 -27.53 -12.14
C LEU A 279 -11.22 -28.72 -11.17
N ALA A 280 -10.54 -28.60 -10.02
CA ALA A 280 -10.58 -29.61 -8.95
C ALA A 280 -11.97 -29.73 -8.30
N GLY A 281 -12.70 -28.62 -8.16
CA GLY A 281 -14.10 -28.62 -7.69
C GLY A 281 -15.08 -29.27 -8.66
N MET A 282 -14.86 -29.13 -9.98
CA MET A 282 -15.68 -29.76 -11.02
C MET A 282 -15.38 -31.25 -11.19
N ALA A 283 -14.19 -31.72 -10.82
CA ALA A 283 -13.82 -33.14 -10.88
C ALA A 283 -14.47 -34.00 -9.77
N LEU A 284 -14.82 -33.43 -8.61
CA LEU A 284 -15.54 -34.16 -7.55
C LEU A 284 -17.06 -34.30 -7.79
N ALA A 285 -17.64 -33.50 -8.69
CA ALA A 285 -19.08 -33.54 -8.98
C ALA A 285 -19.47 -34.57 -10.07
N ALA A 286 -18.49 -35.24 -10.70
CA ALA A 286 -18.72 -36.15 -11.83
C ALA A 286 -18.50 -37.64 -11.49
N ILE A 287 -18.82 -38.08 -10.26
CA ILE A 287 -18.89 -39.52 -9.95
C ILE A 287 -20.25 -40.05 -10.43
N PRO A 288 -20.34 -40.91 -11.47
CA PRO A 288 -21.60 -41.50 -11.88
C PRO A 288 -22.06 -42.50 -10.83
N LEU A 289 -23.27 -42.30 -10.30
CA LEU A 289 -23.94 -43.24 -9.40
C LEU A 289 -24.29 -44.52 -10.19
N ILE A 290 -23.42 -45.54 -10.12
CA ILE A 290 -23.70 -46.87 -10.68
C ILE A 290 -24.84 -47.49 -9.86
N ARG A 291 -26.07 -47.39 -10.37
CA ARG A 291 -27.20 -48.19 -9.87
C ARG A 291 -27.00 -49.64 -10.31
N ARG A 292 -26.60 -50.50 -9.38
CA ARG A 292 -26.76 -51.96 -9.53
C ARG A 292 -28.25 -52.28 -9.56
N ARG A 293 -28.73 -52.83 -10.68
CA ARG A 293 -30.04 -53.47 -10.77
C ARG A 293 -29.93 -54.88 -10.18
N GLY A 294 -30.77 -55.17 -9.20
CA GLY A 294 -31.22 -56.51 -8.82
C GLY A 294 -32.71 -56.62 -9.13
#